data_AF-A0AA88Y8L5-F1
#
_entry.id   AF-A0AA88Y8L5-F1
#
_cell.length_a   1.000
_cell.length_b   1.000
_cell.length_c   1.000
_cell.angle_alpha   90.00
_cell.angle_beta   90.00
_cell.angle_gamma   90.00
#
_symmetry.space_group_name_H-M   'P 1'
#
loop_
_entity.id
_entity.type
_entity.pdbx_description
1 polymer ?
#
loop_
_entity_poly.entity_id
_entity_poly.type
_entity_poly.pdbx_seq_one_letter_code
_entity_poly.pdbx_strand_id
1 'polypeptide(L)'
;MSDYVELGSFKMPSVNELFELHSNEHFDLLRSIFEADFEADDQVDGQETAVQPAPVPGDQEPEADEGVSTSNIRFQKVTDEQIKKFEEAHQSDSTKLNTKWVVKLFQDWHVNEYQICMDFETISENDLSWKLRKFYCEAKSKTGENYHKNSLKNIRAGLNRHLSDIGRKIDIVRGIEFKSANKVLDGMLKEMVKSGVSKPTKHKAIIESYDLQRISQYFQNAESNPIILRQAVWYNLSIHFVSRGLEFHHQLLKTSLLFNTDDSGAEYVTLSNEYQQKNFQGGLHSEEAPADKRMYATGQPSCPVHLLRKFLDKTDDEATHLFNTCTQDAVTNPVQISKWFSAKQLSKRTFSNFMP
;
A
#
# COMPACT_ATOMS: atom_id res chain seq x y z
N MET A 1 -68.89 -19.97 -3.16
CA MET A 1 -68.12 -19.86 -1.90
C MET A 1 -66.80 -20.57 -2.17
N SER A 2 -65.73 -19.86 -2.54
CA SER A 2 -64.79 -19.10 -1.67
C SER A 2 -64.11 -20.06 -0.68
N ASP A 3 -62.77 -20.13 -0.55
CA ASP A 3 -61.79 -19.05 -0.64
C ASP A 3 -60.42 -19.47 -1.20
N TYR A 4 -59.80 -18.50 -1.87
CA TYR A 4 -58.38 -18.41 -2.23
C TYR A 4 -57.52 -18.26 -0.97
N VAL A 5 -56.33 -18.88 -0.95
CA VAL A 5 -55.24 -18.49 -0.04
C VAL A 5 -54.16 -17.82 -0.89
N GLU A 6 -53.96 -16.53 -0.64
CA GLU A 6 -52.99 -15.67 -1.31
C GLU A 6 -51.55 -16.16 -1.09
N LEU A 7 -50.82 -16.33 -2.20
CA LEU A 7 -49.36 -16.38 -2.19
C LEU A 7 -48.86 -14.97 -1.85
N GLY A 8 -48.45 -14.79 -0.59
CA GLY A 8 -47.83 -13.56 -0.12
C GLY A 8 -46.63 -13.18 -0.99
N SER A 9 -46.66 -11.95 -1.52
CA SER A 9 -45.62 -11.36 -2.35
C SER A 9 -44.30 -11.29 -1.60
N PHE A 10 -43.33 -12.13 -1.98
CA PHE A 10 -41.94 -11.95 -1.57
C PHE A 10 -41.36 -10.77 -2.36
N LYS A 11 -41.31 -9.59 -1.74
CA LYS A 11 -40.59 -8.43 -2.26
C LYS A 11 -39.08 -8.72 -2.14
N MET A 12 -38.34 -8.62 -3.23
CA MET A 12 -36.88 -8.54 -3.14
C MET A 12 -36.51 -7.32 -2.26
N PRO A 13 -35.56 -7.45 -1.33
CA PRO A 13 -35.09 -6.32 -0.56
C PRO A 13 -34.56 -5.24 -1.49
N SER A 14 -34.81 -3.98 -1.16
CA SER A 14 -34.20 -2.85 -1.84
C SER A 14 -32.68 -2.88 -1.67
N VAL A 15 -31.95 -2.20 -2.57
CA VAL A 15 -30.47 -2.11 -2.53
C VAL A 15 -29.98 -1.70 -1.14
N ASN A 16 -30.72 -0.84 -0.43
CA ASN A 16 -30.37 -0.40 0.93
C ASN A 16 -30.61 -1.48 2.00
N GLU A 17 -31.58 -2.36 1.86
CA GLU A 17 -31.82 -3.47 2.79
C GLU A 17 -30.80 -4.62 2.61
N LEU A 18 -30.22 -4.76 1.41
CA LEU A 18 -29.05 -5.62 1.18
C LEU A 18 -27.77 -5.05 1.82
N PHE A 19 -27.68 -3.73 2.01
CA PHE A 19 -26.59 -3.09 2.73
C PHE A 19 -26.70 -3.28 4.25
N GLU A 20 -27.92 -3.31 4.82
CA GLU A 20 -28.12 -3.47 6.28
C GLU A 20 -28.02 -4.93 6.77
N LEU A 21 -28.24 -5.94 5.92
CA LEU A 21 -28.12 -7.37 6.28
C LEU A 21 -26.67 -7.89 6.32
N HIS A 22 -25.67 -7.06 6.02
CA HIS A 22 -24.27 -7.45 5.94
C HIS A 22 -23.37 -6.75 6.98
N SER A 23 -23.87 -6.52 8.21
CA SER A 23 -22.98 -6.32 9.37
C SER A 23 -22.40 -7.68 9.78
N ASN A 24 -21.23 -8.05 9.26
CA ASN A 24 -20.50 -9.20 9.78
C ASN A 24 -19.03 -8.84 9.92
N GLU A 25 -18.56 -8.90 11.18
CA GLU A 25 -17.20 -8.68 11.69
C GLU A 25 -16.08 -9.47 10.97
N HIS A 26 -16.40 -10.23 9.93
CA HIS A 26 -15.51 -11.07 9.15
C HIS A 26 -14.95 -10.41 7.88
N PHE A 27 -15.58 -9.33 7.39
CA PHE A 27 -15.11 -8.57 6.23
C PHE A 27 -13.97 -7.59 6.56
N ASP A 28 -13.91 -7.16 7.82
CA ASP A 28 -12.78 -6.39 8.37
C ASP A 28 -11.46 -7.16 8.31
N LEU A 29 -11.49 -8.49 8.17
CA LEU A 29 -10.29 -9.29 7.96
C LEU A 29 -9.68 -9.07 6.57
N LEU A 30 -10.48 -9.03 5.51
CA LEU A 30 -10.00 -8.81 4.14
C LEU A 30 -9.73 -7.34 3.87
N ARG A 31 -10.48 -6.43 4.50
CA ARG A 31 -10.15 -5.00 4.52
C ARG A 31 -8.83 -4.76 5.28
N SER A 32 -8.63 -5.36 6.46
CA SER A 32 -7.37 -5.25 7.21
C SER A 32 -6.19 -5.89 6.50
N ILE A 33 -6.33 -7.10 5.90
CA ILE A 33 -5.85 -7.47 4.55
C ILE A 33 -4.94 -6.46 3.83
N PHE A 34 -5.59 -5.42 3.32
CA PHE A 34 -5.06 -4.52 2.32
C PHE A 34 -5.03 -3.05 2.77
N GLU A 35 -5.69 -2.66 3.87
CA GLU A 35 -5.81 -1.26 4.30
C GLU A 35 -4.86 -0.78 5.42
N ALA A 36 -4.31 -1.61 6.30
CA ALA A 36 -3.63 -1.07 7.49
C ALA A 36 -2.15 -1.51 7.63
N ASP A 37 -1.24 -0.56 7.43
CA ASP A 37 -0.37 -0.11 8.54
C ASP A 37 -0.37 1.43 8.56
N PHE A 38 -1.57 2.01 8.59
CA PHE A 38 -1.76 3.41 8.93
C PHE A 38 -2.52 3.45 10.26
N GLU A 39 -1.88 3.00 11.33
CA GLU A 39 -2.20 3.56 12.65
C GLU A 39 -1.57 4.96 12.69
N ALA A 40 -2.19 5.89 11.96
CA ALA A 40 -2.15 7.29 12.29
C ALA A 40 -3.60 7.73 12.46
N ASP A 41 -4.21 7.29 13.56
CA ASP A 41 -5.23 8.11 14.18
C ASP A 41 -4.52 9.33 14.76
N ASP A 42 -4.58 10.41 13.99
CA ASP A 42 -4.96 11.72 14.50
C ASP A 42 -5.40 12.57 13.30
N GLN A 43 -6.69 12.92 13.32
CA GLN A 43 -7.23 13.99 12.51
C GLN A 43 -6.46 15.27 12.83
N VAL A 44 -5.81 15.85 11.82
CA VAL A 44 -5.33 17.24 11.88
C VAL A 44 -6.33 18.07 11.11
N ASP A 45 -7.21 18.74 11.86
CA ASP A 45 -7.94 19.90 11.39
C ASP A 45 -6.96 21.08 11.36
N GLY A 46 -6.83 21.71 10.20
CA GLY A 46 -5.82 22.72 9.93
C GLY A 46 -6.27 23.56 8.75
N GLN A 47 -7.12 24.54 9.04
CA GLN A 47 -7.40 25.65 8.13
C GLN A 47 -6.12 26.48 7.96
N GLU A 48 -5.55 26.47 6.75
CA GLU A 48 -4.59 27.48 6.32
C GLU A 48 -5.21 28.31 5.20
N THR A 49 -5.60 29.54 5.54
CA THR A 49 -5.92 30.60 4.58
C THR A 49 -4.61 31.12 3.98
N ALA A 50 -4.27 30.66 2.78
CA ALA A 50 -3.19 31.23 1.99
C ALA A 50 -3.72 32.38 1.10
N VAL A 51 -3.28 33.59 1.42
CA VAL A 51 -3.45 34.80 0.59
C VAL A 51 -2.45 34.72 -0.58
N GLN A 52 -2.97 34.83 -1.81
CA GLN A 52 -2.16 34.92 -3.03
C GLN A 52 -1.49 36.31 -3.15
N PRO A 53 -0.23 36.40 -3.62
CA PRO A 53 0.24 37.58 -4.32
C PRO A 53 0.08 37.43 -5.84
N ALA A 54 -0.38 38.51 -6.47
CA ALA A 54 -0.65 38.67 -7.89
C ALA A 54 0.64 38.78 -8.75
N PRO A 55 0.55 38.64 -10.09
CA PRO A 55 1.70 38.42 -10.97
C PRO A 55 2.31 39.73 -11.49
N VAL A 56 3.60 39.69 -11.86
CA VAL A 56 4.28 40.74 -12.64
C VAL A 56 4.92 40.08 -13.88
N PRO A 57 4.88 40.71 -15.07
CA PRO A 57 4.95 40.01 -16.35
C PRO A 57 6.31 40.08 -17.04
N GLY A 58 6.55 39.07 -17.89
CA GLY A 58 7.30 39.18 -19.16
C GLY A 58 8.81 38.99 -19.06
N ASP A 59 9.29 37.87 -19.59
CA ASP A 59 10.12 37.89 -20.81
C ASP A 59 10.07 36.50 -21.48
N GLN A 60 9.74 36.50 -22.77
CA GLN A 60 9.59 35.34 -23.64
C GLN A 60 10.93 35.00 -24.30
N GLU A 61 11.28 33.70 -24.35
CA GLU A 61 11.97 33.04 -25.48
C GLU A 61 12.26 31.55 -25.16
N PRO A 62 12.38 30.67 -26.17
CA PRO A 62 11.31 30.13 -27.00
C PRO A 62 11.04 28.64 -26.69
N GLU A 63 9.84 28.20 -27.05
CA GLU A 63 9.43 26.80 -26.98
C GLU A 63 10.31 25.91 -27.87
N ALA A 64 10.95 24.92 -27.26
CA ALA A 64 11.51 23.77 -27.97
C ALA A 64 10.52 22.61 -27.87
N ASP A 65 9.92 22.32 -29.03
CA ASP A 65 9.14 21.14 -29.36
C ASP A 65 9.85 19.84 -28.97
N GLU A 66 9.41 19.17 -27.90
CA GLU A 66 9.94 17.85 -27.51
C GLU A 66 9.12 16.71 -28.13
N GLY A 67 9.24 16.60 -29.46
CA GLY A 67 9.03 15.37 -30.20
C GLY A 67 10.34 14.62 -30.41
N VAL A 68 11.06 14.21 -29.35
CA VAL A 68 12.33 13.48 -29.52
C VAL A 68 12.09 11.97 -29.68
N SER A 69 12.14 11.52 -30.93
CA SER A 69 12.46 10.14 -31.30
C SER A 69 13.81 9.77 -30.71
N THR A 70 13.83 8.94 -29.67
CA THR A 70 15.05 8.48 -29.02
C THR A 70 15.77 7.48 -29.93
N SER A 71 16.74 7.99 -30.68
CA SER A 71 17.79 7.15 -31.27
C SER A 71 18.51 6.39 -30.15
N ASN A 72 18.81 5.12 -30.41
CA ASN A 72 19.33 4.14 -29.45
C ASN A 72 20.82 4.43 -29.13
N ILE A 73 21.09 5.54 -28.44
CA ILE A 73 22.45 5.96 -28.05
C ILE A 73 22.79 5.33 -26.70
N ARG A 74 23.93 4.62 -26.64
CA ARG A 74 24.40 3.86 -25.45
C ARG A 74 24.47 4.67 -24.16
N PHE A 75 24.75 5.98 -24.23
CA PHE A 75 24.87 6.86 -23.08
C PHE A 75 23.96 8.07 -23.28
N GLN A 76 22.84 8.09 -22.55
CA GLN A 76 21.93 9.22 -22.53
C GLN A 76 22.51 10.30 -21.60
N LYS A 77 22.38 11.57 -22.00
CA LYS A 77 22.69 12.69 -21.10
C LYS A 77 21.58 12.79 -20.06
N VAL A 78 21.96 13.03 -18.80
CA VAL A 78 21.05 13.17 -17.66
C VAL A 78 21.25 14.56 -17.07
N THR A 79 20.16 15.23 -16.68
CA THR A 79 20.22 16.55 -16.04
C THR A 79 20.38 16.44 -14.53
N ASP A 80 20.83 17.51 -13.87
CA ASP A 80 20.95 17.54 -12.40
C ASP A 80 19.58 17.35 -11.72
N GLU A 81 18.49 17.80 -12.34
CA GLU A 81 17.13 17.55 -11.83
C GLU A 81 16.76 16.06 -11.85
N GLN A 82 17.18 15.33 -12.89
CA GLN A 82 16.95 13.89 -12.97
C GLN A 82 17.79 13.13 -11.93
N ILE A 83 19.03 13.54 -11.71
CA ILE A 83 19.90 12.97 -10.65
C ILE A 83 19.25 13.19 -9.29
N LYS A 84 18.86 14.43 -8.98
CA LYS A 84 18.21 14.78 -7.72
C LYS A 84 16.91 13.99 -7.51
N LYS A 85 16.12 13.78 -8.57
CA LYS A 85 14.92 12.94 -8.51
C LYS A 85 15.25 11.50 -8.10
N PHE A 86 16.34 10.92 -8.59
CA PHE A 86 16.76 9.57 -8.19
C PHE A 86 17.28 9.51 -6.76
N GLU A 87 18.00 10.54 -6.30
CA GLU A 87 18.43 10.67 -4.91
C GLU A 87 17.23 10.75 -3.95
N GLU A 88 16.24 11.57 -4.28
CA GLU A 88 15.01 11.73 -3.48
C GLU A 88 14.11 10.49 -3.48
N ALA A 89 14.18 9.68 -4.54
CA ALA A 89 13.44 8.42 -4.68
C ALA A 89 14.04 7.28 -3.85
N HIS A 90 15.24 7.44 -3.29
CA HIS A 90 15.86 6.44 -2.42
C HIS A 90 15.01 6.13 -1.17
N GLN A 91 14.20 7.09 -0.71
CA GLN A 91 13.30 6.93 0.43
C GLN A 91 11.84 7.01 0.01
N SER A 92 11.03 6.02 0.42
CA SER A 92 9.59 6.06 0.20
C SER A 92 8.89 7.15 1.02
N ASP A 93 7.77 7.68 0.53
CA ASP A 93 7.02 8.74 1.21
C ASP A 93 6.56 8.34 2.62
N SER A 94 6.12 7.08 2.79
CA SER A 94 5.80 6.53 4.11
C SER A 94 7.00 6.56 5.05
N THR A 95 8.20 6.32 4.55
CA THR A 95 9.43 6.38 5.33
C THR A 95 9.78 7.82 5.72
N LYS A 96 9.58 8.78 4.82
CA LYS A 96 9.76 10.22 5.10
C LYS A 96 8.79 10.68 6.20
N LEU A 97 7.51 10.33 6.08
CA LEU A 97 6.49 10.64 7.09
C LEU A 97 6.79 10.01 8.44
N ASN A 98 7.18 8.73 8.45
CA ASN A 98 7.60 8.04 9.66
C ASN A 98 8.79 8.73 10.33
N THR A 99 9.80 9.11 9.54
CA THR A 99 11.00 9.81 10.06
C THR A 99 10.62 11.13 10.71
N LYS A 100 9.75 11.94 10.08
CA LYS A 100 9.23 13.18 10.67
C LYS A 100 8.51 12.94 11.99
N TRP A 101 7.65 11.92 12.04
CA TRP A 101 6.94 11.54 13.28
C TRP A 101 7.91 11.14 14.39
N VAL A 102 8.90 10.29 14.08
CA VAL A 102 9.92 9.83 15.04
C VAL A 102 10.73 11.01 15.59
N VAL A 103 11.16 11.93 14.72
CA VAL A 103 11.90 13.13 15.13
C VAL A 103 11.04 13.99 16.04
N LYS A 104 9.78 14.23 15.69
CA LYS A 104 8.83 14.96 16.54
C LYS A 104 8.66 14.29 17.90
N LEU A 105 8.46 12.98 17.95
CA LEU A 105 8.33 12.23 19.20
C LEU A 105 9.54 12.43 20.12
N PHE A 106 10.75 12.37 19.55
CA PHE A 106 11.98 12.58 20.31
C PHE A 106 12.12 14.04 20.75
N GLN A 107 11.79 14.99 19.89
CA GLN A 107 11.79 16.42 20.19
C GLN A 107 10.85 16.75 21.35
N ASP A 108 9.63 16.24 21.30
CA ASP A 108 8.60 16.44 22.33
C ASP A 108 9.07 15.88 23.68
N TRP A 109 9.65 14.67 23.69
CA TRP A 109 10.27 14.12 24.90
C TRP A 109 11.40 15.01 25.42
N HIS A 110 12.30 15.48 24.55
CA HIS A 110 13.43 16.30 24.95
C HIS A 110 13.01 17.66 25.51
N VAL A 111 12.00 18.30 24.91
CA VAL A 111 11.41 19.55 25.41
C VAL A 111 10.76 19.32 26.77
N ASN A 112 10.01 18.22 26.95
CA ASN A 112 9.38 17.92 28.23
C ASN A 112 10.42 17.70 29.35
N GLU A 113 11.51 16.99 29.05
CA GLU A 113 12.52 16.64 30.04
C GLU A 113 13.51 17.76 30.34
N TYR A 114 13.95 18.51 29.32
CA TYR A 114 15.03 19.49 29.43
C TYR A 114 14.59 20.93 29.19
N GLN A 115 13.30 21.17 28.89
CA GLN A 115 12.72 22.49 28.62
C GLN A 115 13.41 23.22 27.45
N ILE A 116 14.05 22.47 26.54
CA ILE A 116 14.73 22.98 25.37
C ILE A 116 14.60 22.00 24.20
N CYS A 117 14.57 22.53 22.99
CA CYS A 117 14.66 21.76 21.77
C CYS A 117 15.98 20.97 21.68
N MET A 118 15.93 19.75 21.16
CA MET A 118 17.15 19.05 20.77
C MET A 118 17.72 19.68 19.51
N ASP A 119 19.02 19.92 19.52
CA ASP A 119 19.80 20.25 18.35
C ASP A 119 20.51 18.98 17.84
N PHE A 120 19.93 18.37 16.79
CA PHE A 120 20.49 17.18 16.14
C PHE A 120 21.76 17.48 15.33
N GLU A 121 22.00 18.74 14.94
CA GLU A 121 23.14 19.13 14.11
C GLU A 121 24.43 19.21 14.91
N THR A 122 24.37 19.54 16.21
CA THR A 122 25.56 19.81 17.02
C THR A 122 25.78 18.85 18.20
N ILE A 123 24.75 18.14 18.68
CA ILE A 123 24.85 17.27 19.87
C ILE A 123 26.02 16.28 19.79
N SER A 124 26.75 16.06 20.89
CA SER A 124 27.84 15.07 20.90
C SER A 124 27.30 13.62 20.86
N GLU A 125 28.08 12.69 20.31
CA GLU A 125 27.69 11.27 20.26
C GLU A 125 27.44 10.68 21.65
N ASN A 126 28.26 11.08 22.64
CA ASN A 126 28.13 10.63 24.01
C ASN A 126 26.84 11.17 24.67
N ASP A 127 26.53 12.45 24.46
CA ASP A 127 25.31 13.05 25.01
C ASP A 127 24.07 12.47 24.35
N LEU A 128 24.10 12.27 23.03
CA LEU A 128 23.02 11.63 22.30
C LEU A 128 22.81 10.18 22.78
N SER A 129 23.89 9.41 22.95
CA SER A 129 23.85 8.05 23.50
C SER A 129 23.24 8.02 24.90
N TRP A 130 23.64 8.96 25.77
CA TRP A 130 23.06 9.08 27.11
C TRP A 130 21.56 9.42 27.07
N LYS A 131 21.15 10.38 26.24
CA LYS A 131 19.74 10.74 26.06
C LYS A 131 18.91 9.58 25.50
N LEU A 132 19.43 8.84 24.51
CA LEU A 132 18.75 7.68 23.94
C LEU A 132 18.49 6.59 24.99
N ARG A 133 19.43 6.34 25.92
CA ARG A 133 19.21 5.41 27.03
C ARG A 133 17.98 5.77 27.85
N LYS A 134 17.84 7.06 28.18
CA LYS A 134 16.74 7.57 28.98
C LYS A 134 15.43 7.53 28.19
N PHE A 135 15.46 8.07 26.97
CA PHE A 135 14.33 8.10 26.06
C PHE A 135 13.70 6.71 25.84
N TYR A 136 14.50 5.67 25.59
CA TYR A 136 13.95 4.33 25.37
C TYR A 136 13.13 3.80 26.55
N CYS A 137 13.51 4.13 27.78
CA CYS A 137 12.82 3.72 28.99
C CYS A 137 11.56 4.54 29.29
N GLU A 138 11.51 5.79 28.81
CA GLU A 138 10.46 6.75 29.14
C GLU A 138 9.42 6.92 28.04
N ALA A 139 9.78 6.61 26.79
CA ALA A 139 8.89 6.75 25.66
C ALA A 139 7.66 5.82 25.78
N LYS A 140 6.47 6.43 25.73
CA LYS A 140 5.17 5.76 25.85
C LYS A 140 4.29 6.16 24.68
N SER A 141 3.30 5.32 24.36
CA SER A 141 2.22 5.72 23.44
C SER A 141 1.43 6.89 24.03
N LYS A 142 0.59 7.54 23.20
CA LYS A 142 -0.36 8.56 23.67
C LYS A 142 -1.32 8.04 24.75
N THR A 143 -1.59 6.73 24.75
CA THR A 143 -2.42 6.04 25.75
C THR A 143 -1.65 5.67 27.03
N GLY A 144 -0.36 6.00 27.12
CA GLY A 144 0.49 5.69 28.27
C GLY A 144 0.99 4.23 28.32
N GLU A 145 0.77 3.46 27.26
CA GLU A 145 1.27 2.09 27.15
C GLU A 145 2.75 2.06 26.73
N ASN A 146 3.43 0.96 27.06
CA ASN A 146 4.78 0.71 26.53
C ASN A 146 4.73 0.46 25.02
N TYR A 147 5.69 1.02 24.28
CA TYR A 147 5.83 0.71 22.87
C TYR A 147 6.15 -0.76 22.62
N HIS A 148 5.57 -1.32 21.55
CA HIS A 148 5.94 -2.65 21.08
C HIS A 148 7.38 -2.68 20.54
N LYS A 149 8.03 -3.85 20.57
CA LYS A 149 9.42 -4.05 20.10
C LYS A 149 9.65 -3.52 18.69
N ASN A 150 8.70 -3.73 17.78
CA ASN A 150 8.82 -3.25 16.40
C ASN A 150 8.71 -1.73 16.29
N SER A 151 7.86 -1.10 17.12
CA SER A 151 7.75 0.36 17.20
C SER A 151 9.07 0.98 17.68
N LEU A 152 9.70 0.42 18.72
CA LEU A 152 11.01 0.91 19.20
C LEU A 152 12.14 0.71 18.18
N LYS A 153 12.13 -0.40 17.43
CA LYS A 153 13.05 -0.59 16.30
C LYS A 153 12.83 0.45 15.21
N ASN A 154 11.57 0.76 14.90
CA ASN A 154 11.20 1.77 13.91
C ASN A 154 11.61 3.18 14.35
N ILE A 155 11.36 3.55 15.61
CA ILE A 155 11.82 4.80 16.22
C ILE A 155 13.34 4.93 16.13
N ARG A 156 14.08 3.89 16.53
CA ARG A 156 15.55 3.89 16.41
C ARG A 156 16.01 4.05 14.96
N ALA A 157 15.38 3.35 14.01
CA ALA A 157 15.72 3.46 12.60
C ALA A 157 15.40 4.86 12.03
N GLY A 158 14.28 5.46 12.43
CA GLY A 158 13.89 6.81 12.04
C GLY A 158 14.88 7.88 12.52
N LEU A 159 15.31 7.81 13.79
CA LEU A 159 16.34 8.72 14.31
C LEU A 159 17.68 8.55 13.58
N ASN A 160 18.11 7.31 13.35
CA ASN A 160 19.34 7.03 12.62
C ASN A 160 19.31 7.62 11.20
N ARG A 161 18.17 7.48 10.52
CA ARG A 161 17.93 8.04 9.20
C ARG A 161 17.99 9.56 9.22
N HIS A 162 17.27 10.20 10.14
CA HIS A 162 17.26 11.65 10.26
C HIS A 162 18.67 12.22 10.43
N LEU A 163 19.48 11.63 11.33
CA LEU A 163 20.88 12.03 11.53
C LEU A 163 21.70 11.91 10.23
N SER A 164 21.49 10.83 9.47
CA SER A 164 22.16 10.65 8.18
C SER A 164 21.71 11.68 7.14
N ASP A 165 20.40 11.97 7.08
CA ASP A 165 19.79 12.93 6.13
C ASP A 165 20.30 14.36 6.36
N ILE A 166 20.59 14.75 7.60
CA ILE A 166 21.21 16.05 7.93
C ILE A 166 22.75 16.03 7.83
N GLY A 167 23.34 14.97 7.27
CA GLY A 167 24.77 14.87 7.00
C GLY A 167 25.64 14.48 8.20
N ARG A 168 25.06 14.04 9.32
CA ARG A 168 25.84 13.56 10.48
C ARG A 168 26.42 12.19 10.16
N LYS A 169 27.73 12.02 10.37
CA LYS A 169 28.44 10.73 10.19
C LYS A 169 28.31 9.84 11.43
N ILE A 170 27.09 9.59 11.87
CA ILE A 170 26.79 8.84 13.09
C ILE A 170 25.85 7.68 12.76
N ASP A 171 26.13 6.52 13.33
CA ASP A 171 25.25 5.35 13.28
C ASP A 171 24.85 4.96 14.71
N ILE A 172 23.61 5.28 15.11
CA ILE A 172 23.11 4.98 16.46
C ILE A 172 22.77 3.49 16.65
N VAL A 173 22.73 2.71 15.56
CA VAL A 173 22.42 1.28 15.57
C VAL A 173 23.69 0.45 15.75
N ARG A 174 24.78 0.81 15.05
CA ARG A 174 26.04 0.03 15.00
C ARG A 174 27.24 0.76 15.59
N GLY A 175 27.17 2.07 15.80
CA GLY A 175 28.25 2.89 16.34
C GLY A 175 28.69 2.45 17.74
N ILE A 176 29.98 2.59 18.03
CA ILE A 176 30.58 2.09 19.27
C ILE A 176 30.14 2.91 20.49
N GLU A 177 29.90 4.20 20.28
CA GLU A 177 29.42 5.22 21.21
C GLU A 177 27.99 4.89 21.70
N PHE A 178 27.21 4.19 20.87
CA PHE A 178 25.81 3.85 21.12
C PHE A 178 25.62 2.44 21.68
N LYS A 179 26.70 1.68 21.92
CA LYS A 179 26.61 0.34 22.55
C LYS A 179 25.87 0.36 23.88
N SER A 180 26.08 1.40 24.69
CA SER A 180 25.38 1.54 25.98
C SER A 180 23.88 1.77 25.78
N ALA A 181 23.48 2.63 24.84
CA ALA A 181 22.07 2.86 24.50
C ALA A 181 21.38 1.60 24.00
N ASN A 182 22.04 0.87 23.09
CA ASN A 182 21.51 -0.38 22.55
C ASN A 182 21.40 -1.50 23.60
N LYS A 183 22.32 -1.56 24.57
CA LYS A 183 22.20 -2.48 25.73
C LYS A 183 21.00 -2.15 26.61
N VAL A 184 20.73 -0.87 26.87
CA VAL A 184 19.56 -0.45 27.64
C VAL A 184 18.27 -0.81 26.92
N LEU A 185 18.18 -0.53 25.62
CA LEU A 185 17.03 -0.90 24.81
C LEU A 185 16.78 -2.42 24.82
N ASP A 186 17.83 -3.22 24.60
CA ASP A 186 17.74 -4.69 24.63
C ASP A 186 17.34 -5.21 26.03
N GLY A 187 17.93 -4.68 27.09
CA GLY A 187 17.61 -5.03 28.47
C GLY A 187 16.16 -4.71 28.83
N MET A 188 15.68 -3.51 28.46
CA MET A 188 14.28 -3.12 28.66
C MET A 188 13.33 -4.05 27.91
N LEU A 189 13.61 -4.37 26.64
CA LEU A 189 12.78 -5.29 25.86
C LEU A 189 12.72 -6.70 26.48
N LYS A 190 13.84 -7.19 27.03
CA LYS A 190 13.89 -8.47 27.75
C LYS A 190 13.08 -8.43 29.04
N GLU A 191 13.14 -7.32 29.79
CA GLU A 191 12.37 -7.14 31.01
C GLU A 191 10.86 -7.07 30.72
N MET A 192 10.46 -6.40 29.64
CA MET A 192 9.05 -6.38 29.18
C MET A 192 8.51 -7.78 28.87
N VAL A 193 9.33 -8.66 28.29
CA VAL A 193 8.97 -10.07 28.06
C VAL A 193 8.86 -10.82 29.39
N LYS A 194 9.86 -10.68 30.25
CA LYS A 194 9.91 -11.35 31.57
C LYS A 194 8.72 -10.96 32.47
N SER A 195 8.32 -9.70 32.44
CA SER A 195 7.19 -9.15 33.21
C SER A 195 5.82 -9.40 32.57
N GLY A 196 5.76 -10.02 31.38
CA GLY A 196 4.50 -10.32 30.68
C GLY A 196 3.82 -9.11 30.04
N VAL A 197 4.46 -7.92 30.02
CA VAL A 197 3.90 -6.70 29.42
C VAL A 197 4.15 -6.64 27.90
N SER A 198 5.09 -7.44 27.39
CA SER A 198 5.34 -7.54 25.95
C SER A 198 4.18 -8.23 25.24
N LYS A 199 3.44 -7.47 24.42
CA LYS A 199 2.36 -7.98 23.58
C LYS A 199 2.95 -8.75 22.38
N PRO A 200 2.41 -9.92 22.00
CA PRO A 200 2.81 -10.61 20.77
C PRO A 200 2.38 -9.79 19.55
N THR A 201 3.07 -9.99 18.43
CA THR A 201 2.62 -9.43 17.15
C THR A 201 1.31 -10.11 16.75
N LYS A 202 0.24 -9.34 16.63
CA LYS A 202 -1.04 -9.83 16.12
C LYS A 202 -0.92 -10.00 14.61
N HIS A 203 -0.93 -11.25 14.16
CA HIS A 203 -1.10 -11.55 12.75
C HIS A 203 -2.59 -11.50 12.40
N LYS A 204 -2.88 -11.29 11.12
CA LYS A 204 -4.25 -11.30 10.61
C LYS A 204 -4.85 -12.70 10.79
N ALA A 205 -6.15 -12.75 11.07
CA ALA A 205 -6.85 -14.03 11.18
C ALA A 205 -6.73 -14.83 9.88
N ILE A 206 -6.80 -16.15 10.02
CA ILE A 206 -6.74 -17.08 8.91
C ILE A 206 -8.08 -16.97 8.16
N ILE A 207 -8.03 -16.95 6.82
CA ILE A 207 -9.26 -17.05 6.02
C ILE A 207 -9.77 -18.49 6.14
N GLU A 208 -10.96 -18.66 6.70
CA GLU A 208 -11.53 -19.99 6.92
C GLU A 208 -12.03 -20.61 5.61
N SER A 209 -12.16 -21.94 5.58
CA SER A 209 -12.66 -22.65 4.40
C SER A 209 -14.07 -22.22 3.99
N TYR A 210 -14.90 -21.86 4.97
CA TYR A 210 -16.24 -21.31 4.72
C TYR A 210 -16.17 -19.96 4.01
N ASP A 211 -15.26 -19.07 4.41
CA ASP A 211 -15.06 -17.78 3.75
C ASP A 211 -14.52 -17.96 2.32
N LEU A 212 -13.58 -18.89 2.12
CA LEU A 212 -13.11 -19.25 0.77
C LEU A 212 -14.26 -19.73 -0.13
N GLN A 213 -15.22 -20.48 0.42
CA GLN A 213 -16.40 -20.90 -0.32
C GLN A 213 -17.31 -19.72 -0.68
N ARG A 214 -17.53 -18.78 0.25
CA ARG A 214 -18.32 -17.57 -0.01
C ARG A 214 -17.67 -16.69 -1.08
N ILE A 215 -16.36 -16.51 -1.02
CA ILE A 215 -15.57 -15.81 -2.06
C ILE A 215 -15.76 -16.50 -3.41
N SER A 216 -15.62 -17.83 -3.44
CA SER A 216 -15.83 -18.59 -4.67
C SER A 216 -17.25 -18.46 -5.23
N GLN A 217 -18.28 -18.48 -4.38
CA GLN A 217 -19.68 -18.29 -4.77
C GLN A 217 -19.93 -16.87 -5.29
N TYR A 218 -19.36 -15.86 -4.64
CA TYR A 218 -19.44 -14.47 -5.07
C TYR A 218 -18.91 -14.30 -6.50
N PHE A 219 -17.77 -14.91 -6.80
CA PHE A 219 -17.14 -14.83 -8.13
C PHE A 219 -17.82 -15.68 -9.21
N GLN A 220 -18.82 -16.51 -8.91
CA GLN A 220 -19.60 -17.21 -9.95
C GLN A 220 -20.33 -16.22 -10.88
N ASN A 221 -20.66 -15.04 -10.36
CA ASN A 221 -21.35 -13.98 -11.12
C ASN A 221 -20.38 -13.03 -11.86
N ALA A 222 -19.06 -13.27 -11.81
CA ALA A 222 -18.06 -12.41 -12.44
C ALA A 222 -18.29 -12.26 -13.95
N GLU A 223 -18.81 -13.30 -14.59
CA GLU A 223 -19.02 -13.30 -16.03
C GLU A 223 -20.11 -12.35 -16.55
N SER A 224 -21.05 -11.95 -15.70
CA SER A 224 -22.19 -11.11 -16.07
C SER A 224 -22.21 -9.77 -15.35
N ASN A 225 -21.27 -9.54 -14.44
CA ASN A 225 -21.23 -8.33 -13.61
C ASN A 225 -19.84 -7.67 -13.65
N PRO A 226 -19.72 -6.42 -14.15
CA PRO A 226 -18.43 -5.74 -14.30
C PRO A 226 -17.73 -5.46 -12.97
N ILE A 227 -18.49 -5.24 -11.89
CA ILE A 227 -17.92 -4.99 -10.56
C ILE A 227 -17.28 -6.27 -10.02
N ILE A 228 -18.04 -7.38 -10.07
CA ILE A 228 -17.57 -8.69 -9.60
C ILE A 228 -16.40 -9.17 -10.45
N LEU A 229 -16.43 -8.99 -11.77
CA LEU A 229 -15.31 -9.34 -12.66
C LEU A 229 -14.02 -8.65 -12.24
N ARG A 230 -14.08 -7.33 -12.01
CA ARG A 230 -12.92 -6.55 -11.61
C ARG A 230 -12.36 -6.99 -10.26
N GLN A 231 -13.24 -7.26 -9.30
CA GLN A 231 -12.85 -7.74 -7.97
C GLN A 231 -12.26 -9.15 -8.04
N ALA A 232 -12.81 -10.03 -8.87
CA ALA A 232 -12.28 -11.38 -9.09
C ALA A 232 -10.87 -11.32 -9.71
N VAL A 233 -10.66 -10.50 -10.73
CA VAL A 233 -9.33 -10.31 -11.34
C VAL A 233 -8.35 -9.74 -10.33
N TRP A 234 -8.74 -8.71 -9.57
CA TRP A 234 -7.90 -8.17 -8.51
C TRP A 234 -7.54 -9.21 -7.45
N TYR A 235 -8.53 -9.98 -6.96
CA TYR A 235 -8.33 -11.05 -5.99
C TYR A 235 -7.37 -12.13 -6.52
N ASN A 236 -7.60 -12.62 -7.74
CA ASN A 236 -6.77 -13.64 -8.38
C ASN A 236 -5.31 -13.18 -8.51
N LEU A 237 -5.07 -11.94 -8.95
CA LEU A 237 -3.72 -11.39 -9.01
C LEU A 237 -3.08 -11.30 -7.62
N SER A 238 -3.85 -10.89 -6.60
CA SER A 238 -3.38 -10.79 -5.21
C SER A 238 -2.92 -12.13 -4.66
N ILE A 239 -3.71 -13.20 -4.87
CA ILE A 239 -3.39 -14.52 -4.31
C ILE A 239 -2.27 -15.24 -5.08
N HIS A 240 -2.25 -15.13 -6.41
CA HIS A 240 -1.30 -15.88 -7.25
C HIS A 240 0.08 -15.22 -7.31
N PHE A 241 0.13 -13.89 -7.30
CA PHE A 241 1.41 -13.17 -7.30
C PHE A 241 1.87 -12.76 -5.90
N VAL A 242 1.06 -13.06 -4.86
CA VAL A 242 1.31 -12.74 -3.46
C VAL A 242 1.66 -11.25 -3.31
N SER A 243 0.89 -10.40 -3.99
CA SER A 243 1.16 -8.97 -4.03
C SER A 243 0.82 -8.32 -2.69
N ARG A 244 1.61 -7.32 -2.29
CA ARG A 244 1.35 -6.50 -1.10
C ARG A 244 1.35 -5.02 -1.43
N GLY A 245 0.39 -4.31 -0.86
CA GLY A 245 0.22 -2.87 -1.10
C GLY A 245 -0.53 -2.58 -2.40
N LEU A 246 -1.10 -1.38 -2.45
CA LEU A 246 -1.95 -0.94 -3.55
C LEU A 246 -1.12 -0.53 -4.79
N GLU A 247 0.16 -0.21 -4.58
CA GLU A 247 1.13 0.17 -5.60
C GLU A 247 1.22 -0.89 -6.69
N PHE A 248 1.24 -2.17 -6.29
CA PHE A 248 1.31 -3.29 -7.21
C PHE A 248 0.19 -3.23 -8.24
N HIS A 249 -1.07 -3.16 -7.80
CA HIS A 249 -2.21 -3.20 -8.71
C HIS A 249 -2.37 -1.91 -9.50
N HIS A 250 -2.05 -0.76 -8.90
CA HIS A 250 -2.19 0.54 -9.54
C HIS A 250 -1.26 0.70 -10.74
N GLN A 251 -0.02 0.21 -10.67
CA GLN A 251 0.96 0.37 -11.75
C GLN A 251 0.82 -0.66 -12.88
N LEU A 252 0.02 -1.73 -12.71
CA LEU A 252 -0.14 -2.75 -13.75
C LEU A 252 -0.73 -2.14 -15.02
N LEU A 253 -0.10 -2.47 -16.13
CA LEU A 253 -0.53 -2.18 -17.50
C LEU A 253 -1.20 -3.42 -18.11
N LYS A 254 -1.96 -3.26 -19.19
CA LYS A 254 -2.48 -4.41 -19.95
C LYS A 254 -1.37 -5.34 -20.45
N THR A 255 -0.19 -4.79 -20.73
CA THR A 255 1.03 -5.51 -21.16
C THR A 255 1.84 -6.10 -20.00
N SER A 256 1.40 -5.91 -18.75
CA SER A 256 2.09 -6.44 -17.57
C SER A 256 1.92 -7.94 -17.38
N LEU A 257 0.94 -8.54 -18.07
CA LEU A 257 0.54 -9.93 -17.90
C LEU A 257 0.79 -10.69 -19.21
N LEU A 258 1.61 -11.74 -19.14
CA LEU A 258 1.96 -12.58 -20.28
C LEU A 258 1.20 -13.90 -20.17
N PHE A 259 0.47 -14.25 -21.23
CA PHE A 259 -0.22 -15.54 -21.34
C PHE A 259 0.71 -16.55 -21.99
N ASN A 260 0.89 -17.68 -21.33
CA ASN A 260 1.82 -18.74 -21.71
C ASN A 260 1.13 -20.11 -21.64
N THR A 261 1.82 -21.11 -22.18
CA THR A 261 1.42 -22.52 -22.11
C THR A 261 2.64 -23.33 -21.68
N ASP A 262 2.47 -24.25 -20.74
CA ASP A 262 3.58 -25.10 -20.30
C ASP A 262 3.72 -26.36 -21.18
N ASP A 263 4.72 -27.18 -20.89
CA ASP A 263 5.02 -28.40 -21.63
C ASP A 263 3.86 -29.43 -21.61
N SER A 264 2.93 -29.30 -20.66
CA SER A 264 1.74 -30.16 -20.57
C SER A 264 0.54 -29.63 -21.36
N GLY A 265 0.67 -28.45 -21.98
CA GLY A 265 -0.42 -27.75 -22.65
C GLY A 265 -1.31 -26.93 -21.71
N ALA A 266 -0.94 -26.80 -20.42
CA ALA A 266 -1.72 -26.03 -19.46
C ALA A 266 -1.44 -24.54 -19.61
N GLU A 267 -2.51 -23.74 -19.74
CA GLU A 267 -2.43 -22.29 -19.87
C GLU A 267 -2.15 -21.63 -18.52
N TYR A 268 -1.27 -20.63 -18.49
CA TYR A 268 -0.99 -19.83 -17.31
C TYR A 268 -0.58 -18.40 -17.64
N VAL A 269 -0.59 -17.54 -16.63
CA VAL A 269 -0.19 -16.13 -16.72
C VAL A 269 1.01 -15.84 -15.82
N THR A 270 1.95 -15.04 -16.32
CA THR A 270 3.09 -14.49 -15.55
C THR A 270 3.16 -12.98 -15.65
N LEU A 271 3.97 -12.37 -14.78
CA LEU A 271 4.31 -10.95 -14.86
C LEU A 271 5.44 -10.75 -15.90
N SER A 272 5.38 -9.67 -16.67
CA SER A 272 6.41 -9.34 -17.66
C SER A 272 7.63 -8.64 -17.06
N ASN A 273 7.47 -7.97 -15.92
CA ASN A 273 8.51 -7.18 -15.27
C ASN A 273 8.43 -7.31 -13.74
N GLU A 274 9.39 -6.72 -13.05
CA GLU A 274 9.28 -6.45 -11.63
C GLU A 274 8.34 -5.27 -11.35
N TYR A 275 7.65 -5.35 -10.23
CA TYR A 275 6.60 -4.40 -9.85
C TYR A 275 6.80 -3.99 -8.40
N GLN A 276 6.75 -2.68 -8.14
CA GLN A 276 6.78 -2.17 -6.76
C GLN A 276 5.66 -2.76 -5.91
N GLN A 277 6.01 -3.15 -4.68
CA GLN A 277 5.12 -3.63 -3.64
C GLN A 277 5.51 -3.01 -2.31
N LYS A 278 4.62 -3.01 -1.31
CA LYS A 278 4.88 -2.38 0.00
C LYS A 278 6.25 -2.73 0.62
N ASN A 279 6.65 -3.99 0.53
CA ASN A 279 7.93 -4.47 1.09
C ASN A 279 9.01 -4.72 0.02
N PHE A 280 8.71 -4.40 -1.24
CA PHE A 280 9.60 -4.60 -2.38
C PHE A 280 9.60 -3.33 -3.25
N GLN A 281 10.51 -2.41 -2.96
CA GLN A 281 10.64 -1.15 -3.69
C GLN A 281 11.71 -1.22 -4.79
N GLY A 282 12.33 -2.38 -4.98
CA GLY A 282 13.55 -2.53 -5.77
C GLY A 282 14.78 -1.93 -5.07
N GLY A 283 15.81 -1.62 -5.85
CA GLY A 283 17.03 -0.95 -5.38
C GLY A 283 18.16 -1.90 -4.97
N LEU A 284 19.29 -1.34 -4.55
CA LEU A 284 20.55 -2.06 -4.36
C LEU A 284 20.50 -3.22 -3.35
N HIS A 285 19.53 -3.23 -2.45
CA HIS A 285 19.41 -4.21 -1.37
C HIS A 285 18.16 -5.07 -1.47
N SER A 286 17.39 -4.97 -2.56
CA SER A 286 16.27 -5.86 -2.81
C SER A 286 16.75 -7.14 -3.48
N GLU A 287 16.26 -8.29 -3.01
CA GLU A 287 16.42 -9.56 -3.74
C GLU A 287 15.60 -9.52 -5.02
N GLU A 288 16.11 -10.03 -6.15
CA GLU A 288 15.35 -10.08 -7.41
C GLU A 288 14.00 -10.81 -7.22
N ALA A 289 12.96 -10.30 -7.87
CA ALA A 289 11.64 -10.89 -7.75
C ALA A 289 11.64 -12.29 -8.37
N PRO A 290 11.09 -13.31 -7.69
CA PRO A 290 11.00 -14.65 -8.27
C PRO A 290 10.18 -14.64 -9.56
N ALA A 291 10.80 -15.08 -10.66
CA ALA A 291 10.17 -15.17 -11.99
C ALA A 291 9.24 -16.39 -12.15
N ASP A 292 9.12 -17.21 -11.12
CA ASP A 292 8.43 -18.51 -11.12
C ASP A 292 6.95 -18.43 -10.74
N LYS A 293 6.45 -17.25 -10.33
CA LYS A 293 5.04 -17.08 -9.97
C LYS A 293 4.14 -17.20 -11.21
N ARG A 294 3.21 -18.15 -11.17
CA ARG A 294 2.29 -18.47 -12.26
C ARG A 294 0.85 -18.52 -11.77
N MET A 295 -0.06 -17.96 -12.56
CA MET A 295 -1.51 -18.06 -12.38
C MET A 295 -2.09 -18.99 -13.44
N TYR A 296 -2.38 -20.24 -13.06
CA TYR A 296 -2.83 -21.29 -13.98
C TYR A 296 -4.34 -21.23 -14.28
N ALA A 297 -4.72 -21.62 -15.48
CA ALA A 297 -6.11 -21.88 -15.82
C ALA A 297 -6.62 -23.12 -15.07
N THR A 298 -7.82 -23.06 -14.50
CA THR A 298 -8.36 -24.14 -13.66
C THR A 298 -9.51 -24.91 -14.32
N GLY A 299 -10.04 -24.42 -15.44
CA GLY A 299 -11.22 -24.99 -16.11
C GLY A 299 -12.53 -24.85 -15.33
N GLN A 300 -12.53 -24.16 -14.17
CA GLN A 300 -13.72 -23.90 -13.37
C GLN A 300 -14.44 -22.61 -13.84
N PRO A 301 -15.72 -22.40 -13.48
CA PRO A 301 -16.44 -21.16 -13.82
C PRO A 301 -15.73 -19.87 -13.37
N SER A 302 -15.02 -19.92 -12.23
CA SER A 302 -14.22 -18.82 -11.70
C SER A 302 -12.74 -18.87 -12.13
N CYS A 303 -12.43 -19.52 -13.27
CA CYS A 303 -11.07 -19.71 -13.75
C CYS A 303 -10.32 -18.36 -13.86
N PRO A 304 -9.17 -18.20 -13.19
CA PRO A 304 -8.52 -16.91 -13.06
C PRO A 304 -8.00 -16.37 -14.41
N VAL A 305 -7.47 -17.25 -15.25
CA VAL A 305 -7.00 -16.91 -16.60
C VAL A 305 -8.17 -16.52 -17.50
N HIS A 306 -9.27 -17.26 -17.44
CA HIS A 306 -10.47 -16.96 -18.22
C HIS A 306 -11.07 -15.60 -17.84
N LEU A 307 -11.24 -15.34 -16.53
CA LEU A 307 -11.77 -14.08 -16.03
C LEU A 307 -10.87 -12.90 -16.40
N LEU A 308 -9.54 -13.08 -16.34
CA LEU A 308 -8.60 -12.05 -16.78
C LEU A 308 -8.74 -11.74 -18.29
N ARG A 309 -8.84 -12.77 -19.15
CA ARG A 309 -9.05 -12.56 -20.59
C ARG A 309 -10.34 -11.79 -20.86
N LYS A 310 -11.43 -12.19 -20.19
CA LYS A 310 -12.72 -11.51 -20.29
C LYS A 310 -12.64 -10.06 -19.83
N PHE A 311 -11.93 -9.81 -18.74
CA PHE A 311 -11.72 -8.45 -18.23
C PHE A 311 -10.96 -7.57 -19.23
N LEU A 312 -9.89 -8.09 -19.85
CA LEU A 312 -9.16 -7.39 -20.90
C LEU A 312 -10.02 -7.13 -22.14
N ASP A 313 -10.81 -8.10 -22.59
CA ASP A 313 -11.74 -7.96 -23.72
C ASP A 313 -12.81 -6.89 -23.47
N LYS A 314 -13.35 -6.86 -22.24
CA LYS A 314 -14.30 -5.87 -21.76
C LYS A 314 -13.69 -4.50 -21.43
N THR A 315 -12.37 -4.34 -21.56
CA THR A 315 -11.70 -3.06 -21.30
C THR A 315 -11.50 -2.31 -22.61
N ASP A 316 -11.67 -0.99 -22.57
CA ASP A 316 -11.39 -0.08 -23.68
C ASP A 316 -10.02 -0.37 -24.32
N ASP A 317 -9.95 -0.27 -25.63
CA ASP A 317 -8.74 -0.59 -26.39
C ASP A 317 -7.68 0.50 -26.17
N GLU A 318 -8.10 1.75 -25.95
CA GLU A 318 -7.23 2.89 -25.64
C GLU A 318 -6.74 2.89 -24.18
N ALA A 319 -7.24 1.99 -23.33
CA ALA A 319 -6.77 1.86 -21.95
C ALA A 319 -5.32 1.36 -21.92
N THR A 320 -4.45 2.02 -21.16
CA THR A 320 -3.06 1.59 -20.94
C THR A 320 -2.93 0.74 -19.67
N HIS A 321 -3.56 1.20 -18.59
CA HIS A 321 -3.57 0.53 -17.29
C HIS A 321 -4.47 -0.70 -17.29
N LEU A 322 -4.16 -1.67 -16.43
CA LEU A 322 -4.97 -2.86 -16.27
C LEU A 322 -6.31 -2.53 -15.60
N PHE A 323 -6.28 -1.84 -14.46
CA PHE A 323 -7.49 -1.53 -13.68
C PHE A 323 -8.02 -0.14 -14.02
N ASN A 324 -9.22 -0.11 -14.60
CA ASN A 324 -9.88 1.11 -15.03
C ASN A 324 -11.29 1.27 -14.45
N THR A 325 -11.87 2.46 -14.58
CA THR A 325 -13.22 2.75 -14.09
C THR A 325 -14.29 2.04 -14.92
N CYS A 326 -15.29 1.46 -14.24
CA CYS A 326 -16.47 0.92 -14.92
C CYS A 326 -17.34 2.07 -15.44
N THR A 327 -17.93 1.89 -16.62
CA THR A 327 -18.92 2.84 -17.14
C THR A 327 -20.28 2.61 -16.47
N GLN A 328 -21.04 3.68 -16.26
CA GLN A 328 -22.37 3.59 -15.62
C GLN A 328 -23.33 2.72 -16.43
N ASP A 329 -23.25 2.79 -17.75
CA ASP A 329 -24.08 2.00 -18.66
C ASP A 329 -23.77 0.51 -18.53
N ALA A 330 -22.50 0.13 -18.38
CA ALA A 330 -22.11 -1.26 -18.18
C ALA A 330 -22.57 -1.81 -16.83
N VAL A 331 -22.61 -0.99 -15.79
CA VAL A 331 -23.16 -1.39 -14.48
C VAL A 331 -24.67 -1.61 -14.57
N THR A 332 -25.37 -0.77 -15.32
CA THR A 332 -26.83 -0.83 -15.44
C THR A 332 -27.29 -1.93 -16.40
N ASN A 333 -26.61 -2.09 -17.54
CA ASN A 333 -27.01 -2.98 -18.63
C ASN A 333 -25.82 -3.80 -19.20
N PRO A 334 -25.16 -4.63 -18.38
CA PRO A 334 -23.90 -5.30 -18.76
C PRO A 334 -24.00 -6.19 -20.00
N VAL A 335 -25.18 -6.74 -20.28
CA VAL A 335 -25.42 -7.63 -21.44
C VAL A 335 -25.38 -6.87 -22.76
N GLN A 336 -25.82 -5.61 -22.78
CA GLN A 336 -25.90 -4.80 -24.01
C GLN A 336 -24.60 -4.07 -24.31
N ILE A 337 -23.77 -3.84 -23.30
CA ILE A 337 -22.55 -3.07 -23.42
C ILE A 337 -21.36 -3.98 -23.77
N SER A 338 -20.70 -3.68 -24.88
CA SER A 338 -19.51 -4.42 -25.34
C SER A 338 -18.31 -4.20 -24.44
N LYS A 339 -18.03 -2.94 -24.06
CA LYS A 339 -16.90 -2.52 -23.21
C LYS A 339 -17.38 -2.01 -21.85
N TRP A 340 -16.99 -2.69 -20.79
CA TRP A 340 -17.40 -2.38 -19.42
C TRP A 340 -16.48 -1.39 -18.71
N PHE A 341 -15.19 -1.38 -19.04
CA PHE A 341 -14.19 -0.54 -18.40
C PHE A 341 -13.67 0.49 -19.40
N SER A 342 -13.70 1.76 -19.02
CA SER A 342 -13.19 2.88 -19.85
C SER A 342 -11.66 2.93 -19.90
N ALA A 343 -11.08 3.84 -20.68
CA ALA A 343 -9.63 4.11 -20.65
C ALA A 343 -9.14 4.86 -19.40
N LYS A 344 -10.03 5.31 -18.51
CA LYS A 344 -9.66 6.04 -17.30
C LYS A 344 -9.17 5.09 -16.21
N GLN A 345 -7.91 5.23 -15.83
CA GLN A 345 -7.30 4.47 -14.73
C GLN A 345 -8.07 4.66 -13.43
N LEU A 346 -8.17 3.57 -12.66
CA LEU A 346 -8.75 3.58 -11.35
C LEU A 346 -7.84 4.29 -10.32
N SER A 347 -8.42 5.14 -9.48
CA SER A 347 -7.65 5.81 -8.42
C SER A 347 -7.09 4.82 -7.40
N LYS A 348 -5.89 5.09 -6.86
CA LYS A 348 -5.24 4.25 -5.84
C LYS A 348 -6.15 3.98 -4.63
N ARG A 349 -6.92 4.97 -4.18
CA ARG A 349 -7.85 4.86 -3.03
C ARG A 349 -9.01 3.90 -3.31
N THR A 350 -9.40 3.70 -4.56
CA THR A 350 -10.53 2.82 -4.89
C THR A 350 -10.21 1.35 -4.63
N PHE A 351 -8.94 0.94 -4.75
CA PHE A 351 -8.53 -0.44 -4.47
C PHE A 351 -8.73 -0.84 -3.00
N SER A 352 -8.64 0.11 -2.06
CA SER A 352 -8.93 -0.12 -0.65
C SER A 352 -10.36 -0.65 -0.44
N ASN A 353 -11.30 -0.22 -1.30
CA ASN A 353 -12.70 -0.60 -1.24
C ASN A 353 -13.05 -1.84 -2.09
N PHE A 354 -12.07 -2.52 -2.71
CA PHE A 354 -12.35 -3.65 -3.60
C PHE A 354 -12.85 -4.89 -2.88
N MET A 355 -12.63 -4.99 -1.57
CA MET A 355 -13.39 -5.87 -0.71
C MET A 355 -14.09 -5.06 0.38
N PRO A 356 -15.42 -5.23 0.55
CA PRO A 356 -16.19 -4.56 1.59
C PRO A 356 -15.80 -5.04 2.98
#